data_AF-A0AAW2C758-F1
#
_entry.id   AF-A0AAW2C758-F1
#
_cell.length_a   1.000
_cell.length_b   1.000
_cell.length_c   1.000
_cell.angle_alpha   90.00
_cell.angle_beta   90.00
_cell.angle_gamma   90.00
#
_symmetry.space_group_name_H-M   'P 1'
#
loop_
_entity.id
_entity.type
_entity.pdbx_description
1 polymer ?
#
loop_
_entity_poly.entity_id
_entity_poly.type
_entity_poly.pdbx_seq_one_letter_code
_entity_poly.pdbx_strand_id
1 'polypeptide(L)' 'MEVEVRDMTFEGDSLVICNAIHSLTEAAPSVQNVVTGILKRIQDFRTFAYSHTERQGNAPTHVLAQHAVTWKTL' A
#
# COMPACT_ATOMS: atom_id res chain seq x y z
N MET A 1 -5.02 -3.27 26.51
CA MET A 1 -4.10 -2.22 26.01
C MET A 1 -4.16 -2.30 24.50
N GLU A 2 -4.81 -1.33 23.86
CA GLU A 2 -4.64 -1.16 22.42
C GLU A 2 -3.26 -0.53 22.19
N VAL A 3 -2.48 -1.15 21.29
CA VAL A 3 -1.24 -0.55 20.83
C VAL A 3 -1.64 0.51 19.81
N GLU A 4 -1.53 1.78 20.19
CA GLU A 4 -1.75 2.87 19.26
C GLU A 4 -0.55 2.98 18.32
N VAL A 5 -0.76 2.63 17.06
CA VAL A 5 0.26 2.73 16.02
C VAL A 5 0.26 4.17 15.51
N ARG A 6 1.31 4.93 15.83
CA ARG A 6 1.38 6.37 15.54
C ARG A 6 2.33 6.73 14.39
N ASP A 7 3.40 5.95 14.24
CA ASP A 7 4.47 6.19 13.28
C ASP A 7 4.59 4.97 12.37
N MET A 8 4.36 5.16 11.07
CA MET A 8 4.14 4.08 10.12
C MET A 8 5.07 4.17 8.90
N THR A 9 5.62 3.04 8.49
CA THR A 9 6.20 2.89 7.14
C THR A 9 5.40 1.87 6.38
N PHE A 10 4.86 2.28 5.23
CA PHE A 10 4.13 1.40 4.32
C PHE A 10 5.04 0.95 3.19
N GLU A 11 5.16 -0.36 3.03
CA GLU A 11 6.02 -0.97 2.01
C GLU A 11 5.18 -1.68 0.95
N GLY A 12 5.58 -1.53 -0.32
CA GLY A 12 4.93 -2.20 -1.43
C GLY A 12 5.85 -2.31 -2.64
N ASP A 13 5.56 -3.28 -3.51
CA ASP A 13 6.38 -3.58 -4.69
C ASP A 13 5.90 -2.89 -5.98
N SER A 14 4.78 -2.16 -5.93
CA SER A 14 4.29 -1.37 -7.06
C SER A 14 4.89 0.03 -7.10
N LEU A 15 5.88 0.22 -7.96
CA LEU A 15 6.51 1.52 -8.19
C LEU A 15 5.51 2.57 -8.70
N VAL A 16 4.51 2.15 -9.50
CA VAL A 16 3.46 3.03 -10.02
C VAL A 16 2.64 3.64 -8.87
N ILE A 17 2.23 2.83 -7.90
CA ILE A 17 1.48 3.30 -6.74
C ILE A 17 2.38 4.14 -5.83
N CYS A 18 3.63 3.71 -5.60
CA CYS A 18 4.59 4.46 -4.79
C CYS A 18 4.82 5.87 -5.35
N ASN A 19 5.06 5.99 -6.67
CA ASN A 19 5.27 7.28 -7.32
C ASN A 19 4.03 8.16 -7.28
N ALA A 20 2.84 7.58 -7.46
CA ALA A 20 1.59 8.30 -7.37
C ALA A 20 1.31 8.85 -5.95
N ILE A 21 1.60 8.07 -4.91
CA ILE A 21 1.46 8.51 -3.51
C ILE A 21 2.43 9.66 -3.21
N HIS A 22 3.67 9.58 -3.69
CA HIS A 22 4.65 10.65 -3.56
C HIS A 22 4.39 11.83 -4.49
N SER A 23 3.30 11.83 -5.26
CA SER A 23 2.97 12.87 -6.24
C SER A 23 4.06 13.09 -7.30
N LEU A 24 4.90 12.08 -7.57
CA LEU A 24 5.93 12.10 -8.61
C LEU A 24 5.33 11.86 -10.00
N THR A 25 4.21 11.16 -10.05
CA THR A 25 3.46 10.86 -11.28
C THR A 25 1.96 10.93 -10.99
N GLU A 26 1.15 11.31 -11.97
CA GLU A 26 -0.31 11.19 -11.84
C GLU A 26 -0.73 9.71 -11.79
N ALA A 27 -1.71 9.39 -10.95
CA ALA A 27 -2.26 8.05 -10.89
C ALA A 27 -3.11 7.78 -12.14
N ALA A 28 -2.93 6.61 -12.75
CA ALA A 28 -3.82 6.20 -13.84
C ALA A 28 -5.28 6.13 -13.36
N PRO A 29 -6.29 6.42 -14.21
CA PRO A 29 -7.70 6.43 -13.80
C PRO A 29 -8.17 5.12 -13.14
N SER A 30 -7.61 3.98 -13.56
CA SER A 30 -7.92 2.66 -13.00
C SER A 30 -7.50 2.48 -11.53
N VAL A 31 -6.54 3.27 -11.05
CA VAL A 31 -6.00 3.18 -9.68
C VAL A 31 -6.15 4.47 -8.87
N GLN A 32 -6.68 5.54 -9.47
CA GLN A 32 -6.87 6.84 -8.80
C GLN A 32 -7.63 6.72 -7.47
N ASN A 33 -8.72 5.94 -7.44
CA ASN A 33 -9.51 5.74 -6.23
C ASN A 33 -8.72 5.03 -5.12
N VAL A 34 -7.80 4.13 -5.50
CA VAL A 34 -6.92 3.44 -4.54
C VAL A 34 -5.94 4.43 -3.93
N VAL A 35 -5.27 5.24 -4.76
CA VAL A 35 -4.31 6.25 -4.29
C VAL A 35 -4.99 7.28 -3.39
N THR A 36 -6.14 7.82 -3.81
CA THR A 36 -6.91 8.77 -2.99
C THR A 36 -7.37 8.14 -1.66
N GLY A 37 -7.83 6.88 -1.69
CA GLY A 37 -8.24 6.16 -0.50
C GLY A 37 -7.10 5.94 0.50
N ILE A 38 -5.90 5.64 -0.01
CA ILE A 38 -4.68 5.54 0.79
C ILE A 38 -4.36 6.90 1.43
N LEU A 39 -4.23 7.96 0.63
CA LEU A 39 -3.88 9.30 1.12
C LEU A 39 -4.85 9.82 2.19
N LYS A 40 -6.13 9.46 2.09
CA LYS A 40 -7.12 9.81 3.11
C LYS A 40 -6.92 9.07 4.42
N ARG A 41 -6.61 7.76 4.37
CA ARG A 41 -6.45 6.91 5.58
C ARG A 41 -5.15 7.20 6.30
N ILE A 42 -4.08 7.56 5.58
CA ILE A 42 -2.78 7.77 6.20
C ILE A 42 -2.72 9.04 7.05
N GLN A 43 -3.68 9.95 6.86
CA GLN A 43 -3.85 11.15 7.69
C GLN A 43 -4.23 10.81 9.14
N ASP A 44 -4.68 9.58 9.41
CA ASP A 44 -4.98 9.11 10.76
C ASP A 44 -3.70 8.82 11.58
N PHE A 45 -2.52 8.74 10.92
CA PHE A 45 -1.23 8.54 11.56
C PHE A 45 -0.51 9.86 11.83
N ARG A 46 0.28 9.90 12.91
CA ARG A 46 1.08 11.07 13.26
C ARG A 46 2.22 11.28 12.27
N THR A 47 2.93 10.21 11.96
CA THR A 47 3.95 10.21 10.91
C THR A 47 3.77 9.00 10.01
N PHE A 48 4.03 9.20 8.72
CA PHE A 48 3.99 8.13 7.76
C PHE A 48 5.10 8.30 6.72
N ALA A 49 5.57 7.17 6.19
CA ALA A 49 6.41 7.10 5.00
C ALA A 49 5.91 5.99 4.07
N TYR A 50 6.16 6.16 2.78
CA TYR A 50 5.99 5.10 1.79
C TYR A 50 7.36 4.72 1.24
N SER A 51 7.63 3.42 1.15
CA SER A 51 8.85 2.91 0.53
C SER A 51 8.50 1.87 -0.52
N HIS A 52 9.17 1.97 -1.67
CA HIS A 52 9.18 0.88 -2.63
C HIS A 52 10.13 -0.20 -2.13
N THR A 53 9.69 -1.46 -2.19
CA THR A 53 10.53 -2.63 -1.94
C THR A 53 10.52 -3.52 -3.18
N GLU A 54 11.61 -4.25 -3.39
CA GLU A 54 11.60 -5.32 -4.38
C GLU A 54 10.57 -6.39 -4.01
N ARG A 55 10.03 -7.07 -5.02
CA ARG A 55 9.00 -8.11 -4.84
C ARG A 55 9.45 -9.25 -3.91
N GLN A 56 10.76 -9.54 -3.85
CA GLN A 56 11.31 -10.52 -2.92
C GLN A 56 11.19 -10.05 -1.46
N GLY A 57 11.34 -8.75 -1.20
CA GLY A 57 11.08 -8.14 0.10
C GLY A 57 9.60 -8.11 0.47
N ASN A 58 8.70 -8.24 -0.51
CA ASN A 58 7.24 -8.28 -0.32
C ASN A 58 6.64 -9.69 -0.44
N ALA A 59 7.45 -10.75 -0.27
CA ALA A 59 7.00 -12.14 -0.42
C ALA A 59 5.81 -12.53 0.49
N PRO A 60 5.74 -12.11 1.78
CA PRO A 60 4.58 -12.43 2.62
C PRO A 60 3.26 -11.88 2.07
N THR A 61 3.27 -10.62 1.60
CA THR A 61 2.10 -9.97 1.00
C THR A 61 1.69 -10.68 -0.29
N HIS A 62 2.66 -11.13 -1.09
CA HIS A 62 2.38 -11.88 -2.31
C HIS A 62 1.64 -13.20 -2.02
N VAL A 63 2.11 -13.96 -1.02
CA VAL A 63 1.47 -15.22 -0.60
C VAL A 63 0.05 -14.97 -0.10
N LEU A 64 -0.16 -13.95 0.75
CA LEU A 64 -1.49 -13.61 1.24
C LEU A 64 -2.45 -13.20 0.10
N ALA A 65 -1.98 -12.41 -0.85
CA ALA A 65 -2.77 -12.01 -2.01
C ALA A 65 -3.17 -13.22 -2.88
N GLN A 66 -2.24 -14.15 -3.10
CA GLN A 66 -2.53 -15.40 -3.83
C GLN A 66 -3.60 -16.22 -3.12
N HIS A 67 -3.49 -16.42 -1.80
CA HIS A 67 -4.51 -17.15 -1.03
C HIS A 67 -5.90 -16.51 -1.15
N ALA A 68 -5.99 -15.18 -1.06
CA ALA A 68 -7.26 -14.48 -1.20
C ALA A 68 -7.88 -14.61 -2.60
N VAL A 69 -7.03 -14.64 -3.65
CA VAL A 69 -7.49 -14.89 -5.03
C VAL A 69 -8.05 -16.31 -5.15
N THR A 70 -7.34 -17.31 -4.61
CA THR A 70 -7.78 -18.71 -4.64
C THR A 70 -9.13 -18.90 -3.93
N TRP A 71 -9.38 -18.18 -2.83
CA TRP A 71 -10.65 -18.27 -2.09
C TRP A 71 -11.84 -17.66 -2.84
N LYS A 72 -11.60 -16.67 -3.70
CA LYS A 72 -12.69 -16.09 -4.52
C LYS A 72 -13.10 -16.98 -5.70
N THR A 73 -12.32 -18.02 -6.00
CA THR A 73 -12.54 -18.92 -7.14
C THR A 73 -13.12 -20.29 -6.77
N LEU A 74 -13.42 -20.52 -5.48
CA LEU A 74 -14.14 -21.69 -4.95
C LEU A 74 -15.59 -21.31 -4.62
#